data_AF-A0A4Q0ISV3-F1
#
_entry.id   AF-A0A4Q0ISV3-F1
#
_cell.length_a   1.000
_cell.length_b   1.000
_cell.length_c   1.000
_cell.angle_alpha   90.00
_cell.angle_beta   90.00
_cell.angle_gamma   90.00
#
_symmetry.space_group_name_H-M   'P 1'
#
loop_
_entity.id
_entity.type
_entity.pdbx_description
1 polymer ?
#
loop_
_entity_poly.entity_id
_entity_poly.type
_entity_poly.pdbx_seq_one_letter_code
_entity_poly.pdbx_strand_id
1 'polypeptide(L)' 'MLKFKVLTDKGSWLIEAESVNDAFRKALWFCWRDGEDFHHMESDSIARGLKYHLCAEDKYGIYKVGIG' A
#
# COMPACT_ATOMS: atom_id res chain seq x y z
N MET A 1 9.88 5.83 -12.53
CA MET A 1 8.50 5.90 -12.04
C MET A 1 7.99 4.47 -11.87
N LEU A 2 7.49 4.14 -10.68
CA LEU A 2 7.04 2.81 -10.29
C LEU A 2 5.51 2.77 -10.32
N LYS A 3 4.95 1.62 -10.72
CA LYS A 3 3.50 1.38 -10.75
C LYS A 3 3.09 0.51 -9.57
N PHE A 4 2.05 0.91 -8.88
CA PHE A 4 1.47 0.16 -7.77
C PHE A 4 -0.02 -0.02 -7.98
N LYS A 5 -0.50 -1.24 -7.69
CA LYS A 5 -1.92 -1.53 -7.51
C LYS A 5 -2.25 -1.42 -6.04
N VAL A 6 -3.13 -0.49 -5.69
CA VAL A 6 -3.64 -0.31 -4.33
C VAL A 6 -4.93 -1.09 -4.20
N LEU A 7 -5.06 -1.86 -3.12
CA LEU A 7 -6.24 -2.63 -2.79
C LEU A 7 -6.88 -2.06 -1.53
N THR A 8 -8.20 -1.88 -1.59
CA THR A 8 -9.03 -1.29 -0.54
C THR A 8 -10.26 -2.15 -0.29
N ASP A 9 -11.10 -1.74 0.67
CA ASP A 9 -12.44 -2.30 0.90
C ASP A 9 -13.40 -2.13 -0.29
N LYS A 10 -13.20 -1.08 -1.12
CA LYS A 10 -14.06 -0.78 -2.27
C LYS A 10 -13.56 -1.29 -3.61
N GLY A 11 -12.34 -1.83 -3.67
CA GLY A 11 -11.80 -2.44 -4.89
C GLY A 11 -10.30 -2.25 -5.03
N SER A 12 -9.85 -1.93 -6.24
CA SER A 12 -8.44 -1.67 -6.48
C SER A 12 -8.22 -0.67 -7.60
N TRP A 13 -7.17 0.13 -7.48
CA TRP A 13 -6.79 1.15 -8.46
C TRP A 13 -5.27 1.25 -8.60
N LEU A 14 -4.82 1.93 -9.66
CA LEU A 14 -3.40 2.07 -9.99
C LEU A 14 -2.89 3.46 -9.65
N ILE A 15 -1.67 3.54 -9.12
CA ILE A 15 -0.92 4.80 -8.98
C ILE A 15 0.51 4.67 -9.50
N GLU A 16 1.02 5.83 -9.91
CA GLU A 16 2.41 6.02 -10.25
C GLU A 16 3.11 6.85 -9.17
N ALA A 17 4.28 6.37 -8.73
CA ALA A 17 5.06 6.98 -7.67
C ALA A 17 6.55 6.91 -7.94
N GLU A 18 7.31 7.81 -7.31
CA GLU A 18 8.77 7.87 -7.46
C GLU A 18 9.49 6.85 -6.57
N SER A 19 8.86 6.45 -5.48
CA SER A 19 9.35 5.46 -4.52
C SER A 19 8.21 4.75 -3.82
N VAL A 20 8.50 3.65 -3.10
CA VAL A 20 7.51 2.95 -2.25
C VAL A 20 6.93 3.87 -1.18
N ASN A 21 7.75 4.76 -0.60
CA ASN A 21 7.28 5.73 0.41
C ASN A 21 6.33 6.77 -0.19
N ASP A 22 6.63 7.27 -1.39
CA ASP A 22 5.72 8.16 -2.13
C ASP A 22 4.41 7.44 -2.47
N ALA A 23 4.50 6.17 -2.88
CA ALA A 23 3.33 5.34 -3.16
C ALA A 23 2.42 5.18 -1.92
N PHE A 24 2.98 4.89 -0.74
CA PHE A 24 2.20 4.79 0.49
C PHE A 24 1.52 6.10 0.88
N ARG A 25 2.24 7.23 0.78
CA ARG A 25 1.67 8.55 1.09
C ARG A 25 0.48 8.86 0.18
N LYS A 26 0.64 8.64 -1.12
CA LYS A 26 -0.44 8.80 -2.10
C LYS A 26 -1.59 7.84 -1.82
N ALA A 27 -1.28 6.56 -1.56
CA ALA A 27 -2.26 5.53 -1.30
C ALA A 27 -3.17 5.89 -0.13
N LEU A 28 -2.56 6.24 1.01
CA LEU A 28 -3.26 6.66 2.21
C LEU A 28 -4.07 7.94 2.01
N TRP A 29 -3.52 8.92 1.29
CA TRP A 29 -4.22 10.17 1.04
C TRP A 29 -5.50 9.97 0.21
N PHE A 30 -5.42 9.16 -0.86
CA PHE A 30 -6.59 8.83 -1.68
C PHE A 30 -7.62 8.02 -0.89
N CYS A 31 -7.19 7.02 -0.12
CA CYS A 31 -8.08 6.24 0.73
C CYS A 31 -8.85 7.13 1.73
N TRP A 32 -8.16 8.04 2.42
CA TRP A 32 -8.80 8.99 3.32
C TRP A 32 -9.78 9.94 2.59
N ARG A 33 -9.37 10.49 1.45
CA ARG A 33 -10.19 11.42 0.66
C ARG A 33 -11.49 10.77 0.17
N ASP A 34 -11.41 9.52 -0.25
CA ASP A 34 -12.51 8.79 -0.89
C ASP A 34 -13.29 7.91 0.11
N GLY A 35 -12.91 7.96 1.40
CA GLY A 35 -13.51 7.19 2.49
C GLY A 35 -13.38 5.68 2.26
N GLU A 36 -12.22 5.23 1.80
CA GLU A 36 -11.85 3.82 1.60
C GLU A 36 -10.87 3.39 2.69
N ASP A 37 -10.98 2.13 3.11
CA ASP A 37 -10.02 1.50 4.01
C ASP A 37 -8.89 0.86 3.20
N PHE A 38 -7.66 1.32 3.44
CA PHE A 38 -6.48 0.76 2.80
C PHE A 38 -6.19 -0.66 3.32
N HIS A 39 -5.94 -1.61 2.42
CA HIS A 39 -5.47 -2.95 2.78
C HIS A 39 -3.97 -3.15 2.51
N HIS A 40 -3.57 -3.11 1.23
CA HIS A 40 -2.18 -3.30 0.80
C HIS A 40 -1.93 -2.74 -0.60
N MET A 41 -0.65 -2.65 -0.99
CA MET A 41 -0.26 -2.33 -2.37
C MET A 41 0.58 -3.45 -2.98
N GLU A 42 0.53 -3.59 -4.29
CA GLU A 42 1.34 -4.52 -5.08
C GLU A 42 2.17 -3.73 -6.08
N SER A 43 3.49 -3.94 -6.15
CA SER A 43 4.33 -3.28 -7.17
C SER A 43 4.42 -4.11 -8.44
N ASP A 44 4.23 -3.45 -9.59
CA ASP A 44 4.33 -4.07 -10.92
C ASP A 44 5.80 -4.26 -11.37
N SER A 45 6.74 -3.57 -10.72
CA SER A 45 8.16 -3.62 -11.09
C SER A 45 8.86 -4.86 -10.55
N ILE A 46 9.08 -5.82 -11.47
CA ILE A 46 10.25 -6.71 -11.56
C ILE A 46 10.37 -7.73 -10.40
N ALA A 47 9.91 -8.96 -10.68
CA ALA A 47 10.34 -10.25 -10.12
C ALA A 47 9.44 -11.00 -9.12
N ARG A 48 8.58 -10.42 -8.27
CA ARG A 48 7.86 -11.26 -7.25
C ARG A 48 6.47 -10.86 -6.76
N GLY A 49 5.78 -9.85 -7.32
CA GLY A 49 4.44 -9.49 -6.82
C GLY A 49 4.46 -9.13 -5.33
N LEU A 50 5.46 -8.33 -4.94
CA LEU A 50 5.68 -7.91 -3.56
C LEU A 50 4.44 -7.16 -3.04
N LYS A 51 3.97 -7.57 -1.85
CA LYS A 51 2.83 -6.96 -1.17
C LYS A 51 3.32 -6.05 -0.05
N TYR A 52 2.87 -4.81 -0.07
CA TYR A 52 3.22 -3.79 0.92
C TYR A 52 2.03 -3.52 1.82
N HIS A 53 2.15 -3.84 3.11
CA HIS A 53 1.12 -3.65 4.12
C HIS A 53 1.48 -2.48 5.05
N LEU A 54 0.48 -1.72 5.50
CA LEU A 54 0.61 -0.91 6.70
C LEU A 54 0.43 -1.84 7.89
N CYS A 55 1.45 -1.97 8.72
CA CYS A 55 1.38 -2.82 9.90
C CYS A 55 0.22 -2.34 10.80
N ALA A 56 -0.79 -3.19 10.97
CA ALA A 56 -1.86 -2.98 11.95
C ALA A 56 -1.43 -3.56 13.30
N GLU A 57 -1.79 -2.87 14.39
CA GLU A 57 -1.61 -3.31 15.77
C GLU A 57 -2.44 -4.57 16.08
N ASP A 58 -1.84 -5.49 16.84
CA ASP A 58 -2.60 -6.45 17.65
C ASP A 58 -2.61 -6.00 19.12
N LYS A 59 -3.31 -6.76 19.99
CA LYS A 59 -3.40 -6.52 21.44
C LYS A 59 -2.07 -6.59 22.22
N TYR A 60 -0.94 -6.90 21.56
CA TYR A 60 0.40 -7.08 22.14
C TYR A 60 1.48 -6.17 21.50
N GLY A 61 1.14 -5.31 20.53
CA GLY A 61 2.02 -4.25 20.01
C GLY A 61 2.53 -4.44 18.58
N ILE A 62 3.08 -3.36 18.02
CA ILE A 62 3.42 -3.17 16.60
C ILE A 62 4.55 -4.10 16.11
N TYR A 63 4.35 -4.79 14.98
CA TYR A 63 5.43 -5.45 14.23
C TYR A 63 5.87 -4.65 13.00
N LYS A 64 7.15 -4.80 12.66
CA LYS A 64 7.93 -4.06 11.65
C LYS A 64 7.35 -4.17 10.23
N VAL A 65 7.49 -3.06 9.48
CA VAL A 65 7.47 -3.05 8.01
C VAL A 65 8.66 -3.87 7.51
N GLY A 66 8.42 -5.14 7.20
CA GLY A 66 9.34 -6.01 6.47
C GLY A 66 8.91 -6.06 5.00
N ILE A 67 9.80 -5.67 4.10
CA ILE A 67 9.69 -6.00 2.68
C ILE A 67 9.90 -7.51 2.59
N GLY A 68 8.84 -8.26 2.25
CA GLY A 68 8.87 -9.70 2.01
C GLY A 68 8.55 -10.00 0.56
#